data_AF-A0A7G8GM54-F1
#
_entry.id   AF-A0A7G8GM54-F1
#
_cell.length_a   1.000
_cell.length_b   1.000
_cell.length_c   1.000
_cell.angle_alpha   90.00
_cell.angle_beta   90.00
_cell.angle_gamma   90.00
#
_symmetry.space_group_name_H-M   'P 1'
#
loop_
_entity.id
_entity.type
_entity.pdbx_description
1 polymer ?
#
loop_
_entity_poly.entity_id
_entity_poly.type
_entity_poly.pdbx_seq_one_letter_code
_entity_poly.pdbx_strand_id
1 'polypeptide(L)'
;MAVDLKDRVIDDLRACRSSDELVALDERMAMDHLDSPLHLVICDALRERTVAPVEAARWLATLMDHRNQQLSACLNLTCQV
;
A
#
# COMPACT_ATOMS: atom_id res chain seq x y z
N MET A 1 6.21 -6.37 19.84
CA MET A 1 6.49 -5.01 19.34
C MET A 1 6.44 -4.92 17.81
N ALA A 2 6.98 -5.86 17.02
CA ALA A 2 6.81 -5.87 15.55
C ALA A 2 5.46 -6.47 15.09
N VAL A 3 4.98 -7.53 15.77
CA VAL A 3 3.67 -8.15 15.52
C VAL A 3 2.54 -7.13 15.69
N ASP A 4 2.63 -6.28 16.71
CA ASP A 4 1.62 -5.27 17.03
C ASP A 4 1.48 -4.19 15.95
N LEU A 5 2.55 -3.90 15.19
CA LEU A 5 2.49 -2.92 14.10
C LEU A 5 1.81 -3.53 12.87
N LYS A 6 2.19 -4.77 12.52
CA LYS A 6 1.61 -5.50 11.39
C LYS A 6 0.10 -5.63 11.55
N ASP A 7 -0.37 -6.11 12.70
CA ASP A 7 -1.80 -6.32 12.93
C ASP A 7 -2.58 -4.99 12.85
N ARG A 8 -2.03 -3.91 13.42
CA ARG A 8 -2.61 -2.56 13.31
C ARG A 8 -2.70 -2.08 11.87
N VAL A 9 -1.66 -2.26 11.07
CA VAL A 9 -1.65 -1.88 9.65
C VAL A 9 -2.67 -2.68 8.85
N ILE A 10 -2.84 -3.98 9.16
CA ILE A 10 -3.87 -4.81 8.52
C ILE A 10 -5.28 -4.33 8.90
N ASP A 11 -5.51 -3.93 10.15
CA ASP A 11 -6.79 -3.37 10.56
C ASP A 11 -7.08 -2.01 9.89
N ASP A 12 -6.06 -1.15 9.78
CA ASP A 12 -6.16 0.10 9.00
C ASP A 12 -6.51 -0.19 7.53
N LEU A 13 -5.85 -1.17 6.90
CA LEU A 13 -6.14 -1.61 5.52
C LEU A 13 -7.58 -2.10 5.33
N ARG A 14 -8.13 -2.82 6.31
CA ARG A 14 -9.53 -3.28 6.31
C ARG A 14 -10.50 -2.13 6.53
N ALA A 15 -10.08 -1.09 7.25
CA ALA A 15 -10.89 0.10 7.49
C ALA A 15 -10.97 1.03 6.27
N CYS A 16 -9.98 0.98 5.36
CA CYS A 16 -9.99 1.73 4.10
C CYS A 16 -11.19 1.33 3.21
N ARG A 17 -12.06 2.29 2.93
CA ARG A 17 -13.25 2.14 2.08
C ARG A 17 -13.05 2.68 0.67
N SER A 18 -12.07 3.55 0.47
CA SER A 18 -11.74 4.14 -0.83
C SER A 18 -10.28 3.88 -1.23
N SER A 19 -10.00 4.04 -2.53
CA SER A 19 -8.62 3.98 -3.03
C SER A 19 -7.76 5.11 -2.46
N ASP A 20 -8.33 6.29 -2.25
CA ASP A 20 -7.61 7.46 -1.73
C ASP A 20 -7.16 7.25 -0.28
N GLU A 21 -8.01 6.65 0.56
CA GLU A 21 -7.65 6.28 1.94
C GLU A 21 -6.50 5.26 1.98
N LEU A 22 -6.50 4.32 1.03
CA LEU A 22 -5.46 3.32 0.91
C LEU A 22 -4.12 3.93 0.46
N VAL A 23 -4.16 4.87 -0.49
CA VAL A 23 -2.98 5.62 -0.93
C VAL A 23 -2.42 6.47 0.21
N ALA A 24 -3.27 7.18 0.95
CA ALA A 24 -2.85 7.97 2.10
C ALA A 24 -2.19 7.10 3.18
N LEU A 25 -2.64 5.86 3.36
CA LEU A 25 -2.00 4.88 4.24
C LEU A 25 -0.59 4.49 3.73
N ASP A 26 -0.43 4.22 2.43
CA ASP A 26 0.89 3.89 1.82
C ASP A 26 1.87 5.04 1.99
N GLU A 27 1.44 6.28 1.72
CA GLU A 27 2.27 7.47 1.86
C GLU A 27 2.70 7.69 3.31
N ARG A 28 1.77 7.58 4.26
CA ARG A 28 2.08 7.66 5.70
C ARG A 28 3.10 6.59 6.11
N MET A 29 2.91 5.35 5.67
CA MET A 29 3.86 4.27 5.95
C MET A 29 5.22 4.48 5.31
N ALA A 30 5.28 5.05 4.11
CA ALA A 30 6.55 5.36 3.44
C ALA A 30 7.37 6.41 4.21
N MET A 31 6.70 7.34 4.92
CA MET A 31 7.39 8.31 5.78
C MET A 31 7.82 7.72 7.12
N ASP A 32 6.91 6.99 7.78
CA ASP A 32 7.12 6.54 9.16
C ASP A 32 7.94 5.23 9.25
N HIS A 33 7.91 4.41 8.20
CA HIS A 33 8.41 3.03 8.20
C HIS A 33 9.11 2.66 6.87
N LEU A 34 10.22 3.33 6.57
CA LEU A 34 11.04 3.10 5.36
C LEU A 34 11.41 1.61 5.13
N ASP A 35 11.70 0.86 6.19
CA ASP A 35 12.10 -0.55 6.10
C ASP A 35 10.91 -1.52 5.99
N SER A 36 9.68 -1.04 6.13
CA SER A 36 8.47 -1.86 6.09
C SER A 36 7.36 -1.18 5.27
N PRO A 37 7.57 -1.02 3.95
CA PRO A 37 6.55 -0.46 3.07
C PRO A 37 5.28 -1.32 3.07
N LEU A 38 4.13 -0.67 2.86
CA LEU A 38 2.81 -1.28 2.98
C LEU A 38 2.63 -2.54 2.10
N HIS A 39 3.19 -2.54 0.89
CA HIS A 39 3.11 -3.71 0.01
C HIS A 39 3.78 -4.96 0.60
N LEU A 40 4.88 -4.82 1.35
CA LEU A 40 5.53 -5.95 2.03
C LEU A 40 4.65 -6.45 3.17
N VAL A 41 4.05 -5.55 3.94
CA VAL A 41 3.11 -5.93 5.00
C VAL A 41 1.93 -6.73 4.46
N ILE A 42 1.37 -6.33 3.31
CA ILE A 42 0.30 -7.06 2.63
C ILE A 42 0.77 -8.44 2.16
N CYS A 43 1.93 -8.54 1.53
CA CYS A 43 2.51 -9.81 1.08
C CYS A 43 2.78 -10.77 2.25
N ASP A 44 3.22 -10.23 3.39
CA ASP A 44 3.50 -10.99 4.60
C ASP A 44 2.21 -11.51 5.24
N ALA A 45 1.14 -10.70 5.27
CA ALA A 45 -0.17 -11.14 5.71
C ALA A 45 -0.76 -12.22 4.80
N LEU A 46 -0.57 -12.10 3.48
CA LEU A 46 -0.98 -13.11 2.52
C LEU A 46 -0.24 -14.44 2.72
N ARG A 47 1.08 -14.37 2.91
CA ARG A 47 1.95 -15.53 3.17
C ARG A 47 1.57 -16.25 4.47
N GLU A 48 1.23 -15.50 5.51
CA GLU A 48 0.76 -16.04 6.79
C GLU A 48 -0.73 -16.42 6.79
N ARG A 49 -1.44 -16.17 5.69
CA ARG A 49 -2.88 -16.45 5.52
C ARG A 49 -3.77 -15.71 6.53
N THR A 50 -3.36 -14.53 6.97
CA THR A 50 -4.13 -13.69 7.91
C THR A 50 -5.11 -12.74 7.21
N VAL A 51 -5.02 -12.62 5.88
CA VAL A 51 -5.93 -11.87 5.01
C VAL A 51 -6.37 -12.71 3.82
N ALA A 52 -7.55 -12.44 3.28
CA ALA A 52 -8.04 -13.16 2.11
C ALA A 52 -7.22 -12.77 0.85
N PRO A 53 -6.90 -13.71 -0.05
CA PRO A 53 -6.15 -13.40 -1.28
C PRO A 53 -6.79 -12.31 -2.15
N VAL A 54 -8.13 -12.27 -2.20
CA VAL A 54 -8.88 -11.28 -2.98
C VAL A 54 -8.74 -9.88 -2.38
N GLU A 55 -8.75 -9.75 -1.05
CA GLU A 55 -8.55 -8.46 -0.37
C GLU A 55 -7.12 -7.95 -0.60
N ALA A 56 -6.13 -8.81 -0.39
CA ALA A 56 -4.73 -8.48 -0.63
C ALA A 56 -4.48 -8.07 -2.09
N ALA A 57 -5.04 -8.80 -3.06
CA ALA A 57 -4.93 -8.46 -4.48
C ALA A 57 -5.56 -7.11 -4.80
N ARG A 58 -6.73 -6.78 -4.23
CA ARG A 58 -7.38 -5.48 -4.41
C ARG A 58 -6.49 -4.35 -3.90
N TRP A 59 -5.94 -4.48 -2.70
CA TRP A 59 -5.06 -3.46 -2.13
C TRP A 59 -3.80 -3.26 -2.97
N LEU A 60 -3.11 -4.34 -3.35
CA LEU A 60 -1.91 -4.28 -4.18
C LEU A 60 -2.20 -3.67 -5.56
N ALA A 61 -3.33 -4.01 -6.18
CA ALA A 61 -3.73 -3.44 -7.46
C ALA A 61 -3.91 -1.92 -7.37
N THR A 62 -4.58 -1.43 -6.33
CA THR A 62 -4.74 0.02 -6.09
C THR A 62 -3.38 0.71 -5.92
N LEU A 63 -2.48 0.12 -5.13
CA LEU A 63 -1.13 0.68 -4.91
C LEU A 63 -0.29 0.72 -6.19
N MET A 64 -0.38 -0.31 -7.02
CA MET A 64 0.32 -0.37 -8.30
C MET A 64 -0.23 0.65 -9.29
N ASP A 65 -1.55 0.79 -9.37
CA ASP A 65 -2.18 1.77 -10.26
C ASP A 65 -1.78 3.19 -9.89
N HIS A 66 -1.81 3.52 -8.59
CA HIS A 66 -1.38 4.83 -8.11
C HIS A 66 0.09 5.12 -8.45
N ARG A 67 1.00 4.16 -8.23
CA ARG A 67 2.41 4.28 -8.61
C ARG A 67 2.59 4.49 -10.11
N ASN A 68 1.83 3.76 -10.94
CA ASN A 68 1.87 3.93 -12.39
C ASN A 68 1.40 5.33 -12.82
N GLN A 69 0.37 5.87 -12.17
CA GLN A 69 -0.10 7.23 -12.42
C GLN A 69 0.97 8.27 -12.04
N GLN A 70 1.60 8.13 -10.88
CA GLN A 70 2.70 9.00 -10.45
C GLN A 70 3.87 8.97 -11.44
N LEU A 71 4.30 7.77 -11.85
CA LEU A 71 5.36 7.59 -12.84
C LEU A 71 4.99 8.23 -14.18
N SER A 72 3.76 8.01 -14.65
CA SER A 72 3.27 8.59 -15.91
C SER A 72 3.23 10.12 -15.84
N ALA A 73 2.79 10.70 -14.72
CA ALA A 73 2.81 12.13 -14.51
C ALA A 73 4.24 12.69 -14.53
N CYS A 74 5.18 12.06 -13.83
CA CYS A 74 6.59 12.43 -13.84
C CYS A 74 7.19 12.39 -15.26
N LEU A 75 6.94 11.31 -16.00
CA LEU A 75 7.44 11.15 -17.37
C LEU A 75 6.84 12.21 -18.32
N ASN A 76 5.54 12.50 -18.20
CA ASN A 76 4.89 13.52 -19.02
C ASN A 76 5.39 14.94 -18.70
N LEU A 77 5.72 15.22 -17.43
CA LEU A 77 6.35 16.48 -17.03
C LEU A 77 7.77 16.62 -17.62
N THR A 78 8.51 15.52 -17.76
CA THR A 78 9.85 15.53 -18.39
C THR A 78 9.83 15.66 -19.91
N CYS A 79 8.68 15.50 -20.58
CA CYS A 79 8.55 15.65 -22.03
C CYS A 79 8.16 17.07 -22.51
N GLN A 80 8.06 18.05 -21.60
CA GLN A 80 7.74 19.45 -21.91
C GLN A 80 8.97 20.39 -22.00
N VAL A 81 10.18 19.85 -22.19
CA VAL A 81 11.44 20.62 -22.33
C VAL A 81 12.00 20.50 -23.74
#